data_AF-A0A837IB87-F1
#
_entry.id   AF-A0A837IB87-F1
#
_cell.length_a   1.000
_cell.length_b   1.000
_cell.length_c   1.000
_cell.angle_alpha   90.00
_cell.angle_beta   90.00
_cell.angle_gamma   90.00
#
_symmetry.space_group_name_H-M   'P 1'
#
loop_
_entity.id
_entity.type
_entity.pdbx_description
1 polymer ?
#
loop_
_entity_poly.entity_id
_entity_poly.type
_entity_poly.pdbx_seq_one_letter_code
_entity_poly.pdbx_strand_id
1 'polypeptide(L)'
;MLITLAVSALGLFAFLFLFWKRLKEDYAGEIIFRSASYILVGSAVGWVIAVNFSPGWFFWAWIAGGLLGLLFAVLRFRVKFYETLEAFIISFLPWLALVFLRDSGARSSFSSFLAFIVILIMLFISYYLDTHYKGFTWYRSGKIGFAGLTVAVIFFLIRTAIAMTKVTVISFVGQGEALISGITALVSFLLLFNLARVKK
;
A
#
# COMPACT_ATOMS: atom_id res chain seq x y z
N MET A 1 22.82 -9.77 6.45
CA MET A 1 22.79 -9.21 5.07
C MET A 1 21.95 -10.05 4.12
N LEU A 2 22.25 -11.35 3.96
CA LEU A 2 21.54 -12.26 3.04
C LEU A 2 20.02 -12.30 3.24
N ILE A 3 19.54 -12.42 4.49
CA ILE A 3 18.10 -12.44 4.81
C ILE A 3 17.41 -11.14 4.34
N THR A 4 18.08 -10.00 4.44
CA THR A 4 17.53 -8.70 4.03
C THR A 4 17.37 -8.61 2.52
N LEU A 5 18.36 -9.11 1.78
CA LEU A 5 18.31 -9.19 0.33
C LEU A 5 17.21 -10.16 -0.12
N ALA A 6 17.10 -11.32 0.50
CA ALA A 6 16.07 -12.31 0.20
C ALA A 6 14.66 -11.75 0.44
N VAL A 7 14.42 -11.11 1.60
CA VAL A 7 13.14 -10.46 1.92
C VAL A 7 12.79 -9.36 0.92
N SER A 8 13.77 -8.54 0.55
CA SER A 8 13.56 -7.44 -0.40
C SER A 8 13.27 -7.97 -1.80
N ALA A 9 13.99 -9.00 -2.25
CA ALA A 9 13.76 -9.65 -3.53
C ALA A 9 12.38 -10.32 -3.57
N LEU A 10 12.00 -11.07 -2.53
CA LEU A 10 10.68 -11.69 -2.42
C LEU A 10 9.57 -10.63 -2.42
N GLY A 11 9.74 -9.54 -1.69
CA GLY A 11 8.81 -8.42 -1.67
C GLY A 11 8.64 -7.78 -3.05
N LEU A 12 9.75 -7.55 -3.76
CA LEU A 12 9.76 -7.02 -5.11
C LEU A 12 9.07 -7.95 -6.12
N PHE A 13 9.36 -9.25 -6.08
CA PHE A 13 8.70 -10.24 -6.93
C PHE A 13 7.20 -10.36 -6.62
N ALA A 14 6.82 -10.40 -5.34
CA ALA A 14 5.43 -10.42 -4.92
C ALA A 14 4.69 -9.16 -5.40
N PHE A 15 5.32 -7.99 -5.27
CA PHE A 15 4.79 -6.73 -5.78
C PHE A 15 4.55 -6.80 -7.29
N LEU A 16 5.58 -7.15 -8.07
CA LEU A 16 5.49 -7.22 -9.53
C LEU A 16 4.42 -8.23 -9.98
N PHE A 17 4.40 -9.41 -9.36
CA PHE A 17 3.45 -10.47 -9.70
C PHE A 17 2.01 -10.06 -9.43
N LEU A 18 1.71 -9.51 -8.25
CA LEU A 18 0.35 -9.08 -7.91
C LEU A 18 -0.10 -7.87 -8.72
N PHE A 19 0.82 -6.95 -9.00
CA PHE A 19 0.53 -5.76 -9.81
C PHE A 19 0.18 -6.17 -11.24
N TRP A 20 0.97 -7.08 -11.83
CA TRP A 20 0.67 -7.67 -13.13
C TRP A 20 -0.64 -8.46 -13.12
N LYS A 21 -0.84 -9.34 -12.12
CA LYS A 21 -2.05 -10.16 -12.02
C LYS A 21 -3.32 -9.32 -12.00
N ARG A 22 -3.30 -8.14 -11.39
CA ARG A 22 -4.47 -7.24 -11.31
C ARG A 22 -4.73 -6.46 -12.59
N LEU A 23 -3.71 -6.12 -13.37
CA LEU A 23 -3.85 -5.25 -14.54
C LEU A 23 -3.82 -5.99 -15.89
N LYS A 24 -3.42 -7.28 -15.91
CA LYS A 24 -3.22 -8.06 -17.14
C LYS A 24 -4.43 -8.18 -18.06
N GLU A 25 -5.64 -8.06 -17.52
CA GLU A 25 -6.88 -8.19 -18.32
C GLU A 25 -7.19 -6.89 -19.08
N ASP A 26 -6.77 -5.73 -18.56
CA ASP A 26 -7.13 -4.40 -19.09
C ASP A 26 -5.99 -3.71 -19.84
N TYR A 27 -4.73 -4.11 -19.62
CA TYR A 27 -3.55 -3.43 -20.14
C TYR A 27 -2.52 -4.38 -20.73
N ALA A 28 -1.81 -3.92 -21.77
CA ALA A 28 -0.69 -4.65 -22.33
C ALA A 28 0.45 -4.82 -21.30
N GLY A 29 1.09 -5.99 -21.29
CA GLY A 29 2.15 -6.32 -20.34
C GLY A 29 3.27 -5.27 -20.26
N GLU A 30 3.66 -4.70 -21.41
CA GLU A 30 4.67 -3.63 -21.47
C GLU A 30 4.28 -2.39 -20.65
N ILE A 31 3.01 -1.94 -20.73
CA ILE A 31 2.51 -0.79 -19.98
C ILE A 31 2.53 -1.09 -18.48
N ILE A 32 2.11 -2.29 -18.10
CA ILE A 32 2.09 -2.76 -16.71
C ILE A 32 3.51 -2.73 -16.13
N PHE A 33 4.47 -3.35 -16.81
CA PHE A 33 5.85 -3.42 -16.33
C PHE A 33 6.51 -2.04 -16.27
N ARG A 34 6.33 -1.19 -17.29
CA ARG A 34 6.85 0.19 -17.26
C ARG A 34 6.24 1.00 -16.12
N SER A 35 4.94 0.86 -15.87
CA SER A 35 4.25 1.53 -14.75
C SER A 35 4.79 1.05 -13.41
N ALA A 36 4.93 -0.27 -13.23
CA ALA A 36 5.51 -0.85 -12.03
C ALA A 36 6.95 -0.38 -11.81
N SER A 37 7.76 -0.29 -12.86
CA SER A 37 9.13 0.23 -12.77
C SER A 37 9.17 1.68 -12.28
N TYR A 38 8.30 2.57 -12.77
CA TYR A 38 8.25 3.95 -12.25
C TYR A 38 7.86 4.01 -10.77
N ILE A 39 6.90 3.18 -10.35
CA ILE A 39 6.51 3.07 -8.94
C ILE A 39 7.69 2.57 -8.08
N LEU A 40 8.41 1.55 -8.55
CA LEU A 40 9.58 1.00 -7.85
C LEU A 40 10.75 1.97 -7.78
N VAL A 41 11.02 2.71 -8.86
CA VAL A 41 12.06 3.75 -8.88
C VAL A 41 11.68 4.89 -7.93
N GLY A 42 10.45 5.39 -7.98
CA GLY A 42 9.99 6.42 -7.06
C GLY A 42 10.07 5.96 -5.60
N SER A 43 9.64 4.73 -5.33
CA SER A 43 9.77 4.07 -4.04
C SER A 43 11.22 3.97 -3.56
N ALA A 44 12.14 3.58 -4.44
CA ALA A 44 13.57 3.48 -4.14
C ALA A 44 14.18 4.86 -3.85
N VAL A 45 13.84 5.89 -4.62
CA VAL A 45 14.25 7.29 -4.36
C VAL A 45 13.73 7.74 -3.00
N GLY A 46 12.46 7.49 -2.68
CA GLY A 46 11.88 7.81 -1.38
C GLY A 46 12.60 7.12 -0.23
N TRP A 47 12.95 5.83 -0.40
CA TRP A 47 13.73 5.09 0.58
C TRP A 47 15.15 5.66 0.77
N VAL A 48 15.86 5.98 -0.32
CA VAL A 48 17.20 6.61 -0.27
C VAL A 48 17.13 7.95 0.47
N ILE A 49 16.13 8.78 0.19
CA ILE A 49 15.92 10.05 0.89
C ILE A 49 15.71 9.81 2.39
N ALA A 50 14.86 8.85 2.77
CA ALA A 50 14.64 8.57 4.18
C ALA A 50 15.90 8.09 4.90
N VAL A 51 16.66 7.16 4.31
CA VAL A 51 17.87 6.63 4.97
C VAL A 51 18.92 7.72 5.20
N ASN A 52 19.06 8.68 4.29
CA ASN A 52 20.08 9.72 4.40
C ASN A 52 19.64 10.93 5.24
N PHE A 53 18.35 11.31 5.18
CA PHE A 53 17.86 12.55 5.80
C PHE A 53 16.96 12.32 7.02
N SER A 54 16.11 11.29 7.01
CA SER A 54 15.16 11.04 8.10
C SER A 54 14.73 9.57 8.20
N PRO A 55 15.53 8.71 8.84
CA PRO A 55 15.31 7.25 8.84
C PRO A 55 13.97 6.82 9.46
N GLY A 56 13.47 7.58 10.44
CA GLY A 56 12.15 7.32 11.04
C GLY A 56 11.01 7.44 10.03
N TRP A 57 11.16 8.32 9.03
CA TRP A 57 10.14 8.59 8.01
C TRP A 57 10.19 7.64 6.82
N PHE A 58 10.94 6.53 6.90
CA PHE A 58 11.12 5.63 5.77
C PHE A 58 9.79 5.14 5.20
N PHE A 59 8.80 4.83 6.04
CA PHE A 59 7.50 4.34 5.57
C PHE A 59 6.79 5.39 4.71
N TRP A 60 6.75 6.63 5.19
CA TRP A 60 6.08 7.73 4.49
C TRP A 60 6.82 8.14 3.23
N ALA A 61 8.14 8.26 3.29
CA ALA A 61 8.95 8.59 2.12
C ALA A 61 8.86 7.49 1.05
N TRP A 62 8.84 6.22 1.46
CA TRP A 62 8.71 5.07 0.55
C TRP A 62 7.35 5.08 -0.16
N ILE A 63 6.25 5.27 0.58
CA ILE A 63 4.91 5.36 -0.01
C ILE A 63 4.77 6.61 -0.87
N ALA A 64 5.23 7.78 -0.41
CA ALA A 64 5.16 9.01 -1.18
C ALA A 64 5.93 8.89 -2.51
N GLY A 65 7.13 8.31 -2.47
CA GLY A 65 7.91 8.01 -3.66
C GLY A 65 7.16 7.07 -4.63
N GLY A 66 6.57 5.99 -4.11
CA GLY A 66 5.75 5.08 -4.90
C GLY A 66 4.51 5.75 -5.52
N LEU A 67 3.82 6.60 -4.76
CA LEU A 67 2.67 7.36 -5.24
C LEU A 67 3.05 8.39 -6.32
N LEU A 68 4.18 9.06 -6.19
CA LEU A 68 4.70 9.95 -7.24
C LEU A 68 5.03 9.16 -8.52
N GLY A 69 5.65 7.99 -8.39
CA GLY A 69 5.89 7.08 -9.51
C GLY A 69 4.58 6.60 -10.16
N LEU A 70 3.55 6.32 -9.36
CA LEU A 70 2.22 5.95 -9.83
C LEU A 70 1.56 7.11 -10.59
N LEU A 71 1.57 8.32 -10.03
CA LEU A 71 1.02 9.50 -10.68
C LEU A 71 1.71 9.77 -12.01
N PHE A 72 3.03 9.64 -12.06
CA PHE A 72 3.79 9.74 -13.32
C PHE A 72 3.35 8.69 -14.33
N ALA A 73 3.20 7.43 -13.92
CA ALA A 73 2.74 6.34 -14.79
C ALA A 73 1.31 6.58 -15.32
N VAL A 74 0.40 7.04 -14.46
CA VAL A 74 -0.98 7.41 -14.82
C VAL A 74 -0.99 8.52 -15.86
N LEU A 75 -0.21 9.58 -15.66
CA LEU A 75 -0.14 10.71 -16.59
C LEU A 75 0.53 10.32 -17.92
N ARG A 76 1.59 9.50 -17.87
CA ARG A 76 2.38 9.13 -19.05
C ARG A 76 1.67 8.09 -19.92
N PHE A 77 1.09 7.07 -19.32
CA PHE A 77 0.49 5.93 -20.01
C PHE A 77 -1.04 5.98 -20.09
N ARG A 78 -1.66 6.98 -19.44
CA ARG A 78 -3.12 7.17 -19.40
C ARG A 78 -3.87 5.94 -18.86
N VAL A 79 -3.24 5.19 -17.97
CA VAL A 79 -3.89 4.09 -17.24
C VAL A 79 -4.89 4.66 -16.24
N LYS A 80 -5.97 3.93 -15.95
CA LYS A 80 -7.00 4.43 -15.03
C LYS A 80 -6.45 4.48 -13.61
N PHE A 81 -6.59 5.65 -12.99
CA PHE A 81 -6.04 5.95 -11.67
C PHE A 81 -6.51 4.96 -10.58
N TYR A 82 -7.81 4.71 -10.46
CA TYR A 82 -8.37 3.85 -9.41
C TYR A 82 -7.94 2.38 -9.50
N GLU A 83 -7.91 1.83 -10.73
CA GLU A 83 -7.42 0.46 -10.98
C GLU A 83 -5.93 0.33 -10.63
N THR A 84 -5.13 1.31 -11.06
CA THR A 84 -3.68 1.32 -10.81
C THR A 84 -3.36 1.54 -9.33
N LEU A 85 -4.12 2.40 -8.65
CA LEU A 85 -3.99 2.66 -7.21
C LEU A 85 -4.34 1.43 -6.38
N GLU A 86 -5.41 0.72 -6.72
CA GLU A 86 -5.75 -0.54 -6.07
C GLU A 86 -4.67 -1.60 -6.30
N ALA A 87 -4.18 -1.72 -7.53
CA ALA A 87 -3.07 -2.63 -7.84
C ALA A 87 -1.83 -2.28 -7.00
N PHE A 88 -1.50 -1.00 -6.86
CA PHE A 88 -0.39 -0.54 -6.02
C PHE A 88 -0.58 -0.91 -4.54
N ILE A 89 -1.72 -0.56 -3.95
CA ILE A 89 -2.00 -0.81 -2.52
C ILE A 89 -1.92 -2.31 -2.23
N ILE A 90 -2.60 -3.13 -3.02
CA ILE A 90 -2.69 -4.57 -2.75
C ILE A 90 -1.35 -5.27 -3.00
N SER A 91 -0.58 -4.82 -3.98
CA SER A 91 0.75 -5.38 -4.27
C SER A 91 1.80 -4.94 -3.24
N PHE A 92 1.58 -3.79 -2.60
CA PHE A 92 2.49 -3.27 -1.57
C PHE A 92 2.34 -3.99 -0.23
N LEU A 93 1.14 -4.47 0.12
CA LEU A 93 0.86 -5.11 1.41
C LEU A 93 1.76 -6.34 1.71
N PRO A 94 1.98 -7.31 0.80
CA PRO A 94 2.85 -8.45 1.09
C PRO A 94 4.29 -8.03 1.30
N TRP A 95 4.76 -7.04 0.54
CA TRP A 95 6.10 -6.50 0.74
C TRP A 95 6.23 -5.87 2.12
N LEU A 96 5.25 -5.05 2.52
CA LEU A 96 5.20 -4.48 3.86
C LEU A 96 5.14 -5.56 4.95
N ALA A 97 4.36 -6.62 4.75
CA ALA A 97 4.29 -7.77 5.67
C ALA A 97 5.67 -8.41 5.86
N LEU A 98 6.40 -8.67 4.78
CA LEU A 98 7.74 -9.26 4.85
C LEU A 98 8.74 -8.35 5.56
N VAL A 99 8.63 -7.03 5.41
CA VAL A 99 9.45 -6.06 6.16
C VAL A 99 9.21 -6.18 7.66
N PHE A 100 7.94 -6.27 8.09
CA PHE A 100 7.60 -6.44 9.51
C PHE A 100 8.01 -7.80 10.08
N LEU A 101 7.85 -8.88 9.29
CA LEU A 101 8.29 -10.21 9.69
C LEU A 101 9.81 -10.26 9.89
N ARG A 102 10.56 -9.65 8.97
CA ARG A 102 12.03 -9.52 9.10
C ARG A 102 12.41 -8.74 10.35
N ASP A 103 11.78 -7.60 10.59
CA ASP A 103 12.07 -6.76 11.75
C ASP A 103 11.77 -7.50 13.06
N SER A 104 10.65 -8.22 13.11
CA SER A 104 10.29 -9.07 14.24
C SER A 104 11.34 -10.15 14.51
N GLY A 105 11.79 -10.87 13.49
CA GLY A 105 12.83 -11.90 13.65
C GLY A 105 14.21 -11.34 14.00
N ALA A 106 14.56 -10.16 13.47
CA ALA A 106 15.87 -9.55 13.68
C ALA A 106 16.02 -8.85 15.04
N ARG A 107 14.92 -8.28 15.57
CA ARG A 107 14.91 -7.50 16.82
C ARG A 107 14.10 -8.15 17.94
N SER A 108 13.54 -9.33 17.70
CA SER A 108 12.60 -10.02 18.60
C SER A 108 11.43 -9.12 19.03
N SER A 109 10.96 -8.26 18.13
CA SER A 109 9.90 -7.29 18.40
C SER A 109 8.52 -7.93 18.27
N PHE A 110 7.78 -7.99 19.38
CA PHE A 110 6.39 -8.44 19.42
C PHE A 110 5.45 -7.49 18.65
N SER A 111 5.66 -6.18 18.76
CA SER A 111 4.86 -5.18 18.04
C SER A 111 4.99 -5.33 16.52
N SER A 112 6.19 -5.64 16.02
CA SER A 112 6.43 -5.90 14.60
C SER A 112 5.78 -7.20 14.13
N PHE A 113 5.73 -8.23 14.99
CA PHE A 113 5.01 -9.47 14.71
C PHE A 113 3.49 -9.23 14.60
N LEU A 114 2.93 -8.46 15.52
CA LEU A 114 1.51 -8.11 15.49
C LEU A 114 1.16 -7.29 14.25
N ALA A 115 2.02 -6.33 13.87
CA ALA A 115 1.85 -5.57 12.62
C ALA A 115 1.86 -6.47 11.39
N PHE A 116 2.74 -7.49 11.34
CA PHE A 116 2.73 -8.51 10.30
C PHE A 116 1.38 -9.26 10.23
N ILE A 117 0.85 -9.73 11.37
CA ILE A 117 -0.46 -10.40 11.43
C ILE A 117 -1.57 -9.48 10.93
N VAL A 118 -1.59 -8.22 11.36
CA VAL A 118 -2.59 -7.23 10.91
C VAL A 118 -2.57 -7.08 9.39
N ILE A 119 -1.37 -7.03 8.78
CA ILE A 119 -1.25 -6.93 7.32
C ILE A 119 -1.74 -8.19 6.61
N LEU A 120 -1.50 -9.39 7.17
CA LEU A 120 -2.07 -10.63 6.63
C LEU A 120 -3.61 -10.62 6.68
N ILE A 121 -4.19 -10.12 7.77
CA ILE A 121 -5.64 -9.93 7.88
C ILE A 121 -6.12 -8.94 6.82
N MET A 122 -5.40 -7.83 6.60
CA MET A 122 -5.73 -6.87 5.55
C MET A 122 -5.67 -7.49 4.15
N LEU A 123 -4.70 -8.38 3.88
CA LEU A 123 -4.64 -9.13 2.62
C LEU A 123 -5.87 -10.03 2.45
N PHE A 124 -6.28 -10.74 3.50
CA PHE A 124 -7.49 -11.56 3.47
C PHE A 124 -8.76 -10.72 3.23
N ILE A 125 -8.89 -9.60 3.94
CA ILE A 125 -9.99 -8.64 3.73
C ILE A 125 -9.98 -8.13 2.29
N SER A 126 -8.81 -7.80 1.73
CA SER A 126 -8.70 -7.32 0.35
C SER A 126 -9.24 -8.35 -0.64
N TYR A 127 -8.91 -9.62 -0.45
CA TYR A 127 -9.39 -10.71 -1.29
C TYR A 127 -10.90 -10.93 -1.16
N TYR A 128 -11.43 -10.89 0.07
CA TYR A 128 -12.85 -11.02 0.33
C TYR A 128 -13.66 -9.89 -0.34
N LEU A 129 -13.20 -8.65 -0.18
CA LEU A 129 -13.83 -7.47 -0.78
C LEU A 129 -13.77 -7.52 -2.31
N ASP A 130 -12.63 -7.91 -2.90
CA ASP A 130 -12.46 -8.03 -4.36
C ASP A 130 -13.44 -9.03 -4.98
N THR A 131 -13.86 -10.05 -4.22
CA THR A 131 -14.84 -11.04 -4.66
C THR A 131 -16.29 -10.54 -4.51
N HIS A 132 -16.58 -9.74 -3.47
CA HIS A 132 -17.95 -9.36 -3.10
C HIS A 132 -18.31 -7.89 -3.30
N TYR A 133 -17.40 -7.04 -3.82
CA TYR A 133 -17.59 -5.58 -3.82
C TYR A 133 -18.84 -5.12 -4.58
N LYS A 134 -19.30 -5.88 -5.58
CA LYS A 134 -20.50 -5.56 -6.36
C LYS A 134 -21.80 -5.76 -5.57
N GLY A 135 -21.77 -6.48 -4.45
CA GLY A 135 -22.93 -6.75 -3.60
C GLY A 135 -23.25 -5.64 -2.60
N PHE A 136 -22.35 -4.66 -2.41
CA PHE A 136 -22.57 -3.59 -1.44
C PHE A 136 -23.58 -2.56 -1.96
N THR A 137 -24.71 -2.42 -1.27
CA THR A 137 -25.83 -1.53 -1.64
C THR A 137 -25.45 -0.05 -1.73
N TRP A 138 -24.47 0.39 -0.94
CA TRP A 138 -23.97 1.77 -0.95
C TRP A 138 -22.95 2.03 -2.07
N TYR A 139 -22.34 0.99 -2.64
CA TYR A 139 -21.33 1.09 -3.71
C TYR A 139 -21.97 0.92 -5.09
N ARG A 140 -22.58 2.00 -5.60
CA ARG A 140 -23.34 1.95 -6.87
C ARG A 140 -22.49 1.88 -8.12
N SER A 141 -21.25 2.38 -8.05
CA SER A 141 -20.32 2.46 -9.19
C SER A 141 -19.96 1.09 -9.76
N GLY A 142 -19.72 0.09 -8.89
CA GLY A 142 -19.29 -1.24 -9.31
C GLY A 142 -17.98 -1.25 -10.09
N LYS A 143 -17.18 -0.17 -10.03
CA LYS A 143 -15.87 -0.05 -10.67
C LYS A 143 -14.78 -0.70 -9.82
N ILE A 144 -13.69 -1.05 -10.47
CA ILE A 144 -12.45 -1.52 -9.83
C ILE A 144 -11.83 -0.33 -9.06
N GLY A 145 -11.26 -0.59 -7.89
CA GLY A 145 -10.72 0.42 -6.97
C GLY A 145 -11.24 0.28 -5.53
N PHE A 146 -12.36 -0.41 -5.34
CA PHE A 146 -13.07 -0.47 -4.06
C PHE A 146 -12.29 -1.20 -2.97
N ALA A 147 -11.75 -2.40 -3.26
CA ALA A 147 -11.11 -3.21 -2.24
C ALA A 147 -9.79 -2.56 -1.79
N GLY A 148 -8.98 -2.08 -2.74
CA GLY A 148 -7.75 -1.35 -2.44
C GLY A 148 -7.96 -0.11 -1.56
N LEU A 149 -8.90 0.76 -1.93
CA LEU A 149 -9.19 1.98 -1.15
C LEU A 149 -9.79 1.67 0.23
N THR A 150 -10.69 0.68 0.33
CA THR A 150 -11.26 0.27 1.61
C THR A 150 -10.19 -0.27 2.54
N VAL A 151 -9.28 -1.10 2.02
CA VAL A 151 -8.15 -1.63 2.79
C VAL A 151 -7.19 -0.53 3.22
N ALA A 152 -6.92 0.46 2.36
CA ALA A 152 -6.13 1.62 2.75
C ALA A 152 -6.78 2.41 3.89
N VAL A 153 -8.09 2.66 3.83
CA VAL A 153 -8.84 3.32 4.91
C VAL A 153 -8.69 2.54 6.22
N ILE A 154 -9.01 1.24 6.21
CA ILE A 154 -8.94 0.40 7.41
C ILE A 154 -7.51 0.35 7.96
N PHE A 155 -6.51 0.15 7.08
CA PHE A 155 -5.10 0.11 7.46
C PHE A 155 -4.65 1.39 8.16
N PHE A 156 -4.95 2.56 7.58
CA PHE A 156 -4.55 3.84 8.17
C PHE A 156 -5.36 4.21 9.42
N LEU A 157 -6.62 3.77 9.54
CA LEU A 157 -7.40 3.93 10.77
C LEU A 157 -6.82 3.09 11.92
N ILE A 158 -6.49 1.82 11.67
CA ILE A 158 -5.81 0.96 12.65
C ILE A 158 -4.48 1.60 13.06
N ARG A 159 -3.71 2.08 12.08
CA ARG A 159 -2.44 2.77 12.31
C ARG A 159 -2.62 3.99 13.23
N THR A 160 -3.66 4.79 12.99
CA THR A 160 -4.01 5.95 13.82
C THR A 160 -4.34 5.53 15.24
N ALA A 161 -5.19 4.51 15.41
CA ALA A 161 -5.58 4.01 16.73
C ALA A 161 -4.38 3.50 17.54
N ILE A 162 -3.47 2.74 16.90
CA ILE A 162 -2.25 2.23 17.55
C ILE A 162 -1.28 3.38 17.88
N ALA A 163 -1.15 4.38 17.01
CA ALA A 163 -0.29 5.54 17.28
C ALA A 163 -0.75 6.32 18.52
N MET A 164 -2.06 6.34 18.82
CA MET A 164 -2.60 6.97 20.02
C MET A 164 -2.27 6.22 21.33
N THR A 165 -2.03 4.90 21.27
CA THR A 165 -1.72 4.09 22.46
C THR A 165 -0.25 4.11 22.86
N LYS A 166 0.58 4.95 22.22
CA LYS A 166 2.04 5.07 22.43
C LYS A 166 2.83 3.79 22.14
N VAL A 167 2.24 2.79 21.48
CA VAL A 167 2.96 1.60 21.03
C VAL A 167 3.88 1.99 19.88
N THR A 168 5.18 1.78 20.04
CA THR A 168 6.17 2.07 19.01
C THR A 168 6.29 0.90 18.04
N VAL A 169 5.99 1.16 16.77
CA VAL A 169 6.19 0.23 15.65
C VAL A 169 7.27 0.82 14.75
N ILE A 170 8.08 -0.01 14.08
CA ILE A 170 9.17 0.49 13.22
C ILE A 170 8.71 1.56 12.24
N SER A 171 7.49 1.45 11.71
CA SER A 171 6.94 2.39 10.74
C SER A 171 6.48 3.73 11.31
N PHE A 172 6.48 3.97 12.63
CA PHE A 172 5.89 5.16 13.25
C PHE A 172 6.91 6.28 13.48
N VAL A 173 6.51 7.51 13.18
CA VAL A 173 7.27 8.73 13.48
C VAL A 173 6.65 9.45 14.69
N GLY A 174 6.93 8.97 15.89
CA GLY A 174 6.59 9.66 17.14
C GLY A 174 5.10 10.03 17.26
N GLN A 175 4.83 11.16 17.90
CA GLN A 175 3.45 11.59 18.24
C GLN A 175 2.65 12.12 17.04
N GLY A 176 3.32 12.65 16.01
CA GLY A 176 2.66 13.18 14.80
C GLY A 176 2.10 12.09 13.88
N GLU A 177 2.47 10.83 14.11
CA GLU A 177 2.08 9.69 13.28
C GLU A 177 0.56 9.47 13.24
N ALA A 178 -0.12 9.66 14.37
CA ALA A 178 -1.57 9.52 14.46
C ALA A 178 -2.28 10.51 13.53
N LEU A 179 -1.79 11.76 13.48
CA LEU A 179 -2.38 12.80 12.63
C LEU A 179 -2.19 12.48 11.15
N ILE A 180 -0.98 12.12 10.72
CA ILE A 180 -0.67 11.86 9.31
C ILE A 180 -1.43 10.61 8.82
N SER A 181 -1.48 9.56 9.64
CA SER A 181 -2.27 8.36 9.36
C SER A 181 -3.76 8.69 9.26
N GLY A 182 -4.29 9.52 10.17
CA GLY A 182 -5.69 9.92 10.17
C GLY A 182 -6.08 10.74 8.93
N ILE A 183 -5.23 11.69 8.53
CA ILE A 183 -5.43 12.47 7.30
C ILE A 183 -5.40 11.54 6.08
N THR A 184 -4.46 10.59 6.03
CA THR A 184 -4.35 9.65 4.91
C THR A 184 -5.57 8.72 4.83
N ALA A 185 -6.10 8.28 5.97
CA ALA A 185 -7.34 7.52 6.03
C ALA A 185 -8.53 8.34 5.49
N LEU A 186 -8.63 9.61 5.90
CA LEU A 186 -9.68 10.52 5.43
C LEU A 186 -9.61 10.75 3.93
N VAL A 187 -8.42 11.02 3.38
CA VAL A 187 -8.21 11.19 1.93
C VAL A 187 -8.60 9.91 1.18
N SER A 188 -8.17 8.74 1.67
CA SER A 188 -8.54 7.45 1.07
C SER A 188 -10.05 7.22 1.10
N PHE A 189 -10.71 7.62 2.19
CA PHE A 189 -12.16 7.54 2.32
C PHE A 189 -12.88 8.50 1.35
N LEU A 190 -12.38 9.73 1.19
CA LEU A 190 -12.93 10.69 0.22
C LEU A 190 -12.78 10.18 -1.23
N LEU A 191 -11.64 9.56 -1.55
CA LEU A 191 -11.44 8.91 -2.85
C LEU A 191 -12.41 7.75 -3.06
N LEU A 192 -12.62 6.91 -2.04
CA LEU A 192 -13.58 5.82 -2.07
C LEU A 192 -15.02 6.32 -2.25
N PHE A 193 -15.38 7.38 -1.53
CA PHE A 193 -16.68 8.01 -1.61
C PHE A 193 -16.94 8.64 -2.99
N ASN A 194 -15.91 9.29 -3.56
CA ASN A 194 -15.97 9.81 -4.91
C ASN A 194 -16.19 8.65 -5.91
N LEU A 195 -15.38 7.59 -5.81
CA LEU A 195 -15.50 6.40 -6.65
C LEU A 195 -16.90 5.77 -6.58
N ALA A 196 -17.49 5.69 -5.38
CA ALA A 196 -18.82 5.12 -5.14
C ALA A 196 -19.95 5.91 -5.84
N ARG A 197 -19.77 7.22 -6.02
CA ARG A 197 -20.75 8.11 -6.66
C ARG A 197 -20.63 8.18 -8.17
N VAL A 198 -19.51 7.76 -8.75
CA VAL A 198 -19.35 7.72 -10.20
C VAL A 198 -20.40 6.77 -10.77
N LYS A 199 -21.38 7.31 -11.50
CA LYS A 199 -22.38 6.50 -12.20
C LYS A 199 -21.68 5.65 -13.27
N LYS A 200 -22.19 4.44 -13.49
CA LYS A 200 -21.76 3.59 -14.60
C LYS A 200 -21.95 4.31 -15.92
#